data_AF-A0A2V3W508-F1
#
_entry.id   AF-A0A2V3W508-F1
#
_cell.length_a   1.000
_cell.length_b   1.000
_cell.length_c   1.000
_cell.angle_alpha   90.00
_cell.angle_beta   90.00
_cell.angle_gamma   90.00
#
_symmetry.space_group_name_H-M   'P 1'
#
loop_
_entity.id
_entity.type
_entity.pdbx_description
1 polymer ?
#
loop_
_entity_poly.entity_id
_entity_poly.type
_entity_poly.pdbx_seq_one_letter_code
_entity_poly.pdbx_strand_id
1 'polypeptide(L)'
;MKKYGGILRACRERKGLTQEELALEMNVNQSDISKYESGSKEPTLSIVQAWLSNTQATEVLVAFMCGVDGLNIMQSIMQLLGG
;
A
#
# COMPACT_ATOMS: atom_id res chain seq x y z
N MET A 1 15.07 0.39 3.50
CA MET A 1 13.75 -0.25 3.36
C MET A 1 12.80 0.80 2.78
N LYS A 2 12.36 0.63 1.52
CA LYS A 2 11.47 1.59 0.85
C LYS A 2 10.06 1.47 1.49
N LYS A 3 9.54 2.57 2.06
CA LYS A 3 8.34 2.61 2.92
C LYS A 3 7.06 2.00 2.30
N TYR A 4 6.98 1.88 0.98
CA TYR A 4 5.80 1.42 0.23
C TYR A 4 5.62 -0.11 0.21
N GLY A 5 6.69 -0.89 0.17
CA GLY A 5 6.58 -2.36 0.03
C GLY A 5 5.80 -2.99 1.19
N GLY A 6 6.05 -2.51 2.41
CA GLY A 6 5.30 -2.92 3.59
C GLY A 6 3.81 -2.51 3.56
N ILE A 7 3.49 -1.37 2.96
CA ILE A 7 2.10 -0.91 2.81
C ILE A 7 1.35 -1.79 1.82
N LEU A 8 1.94 -2.08 0.65
CA LEU A 8 1.35 -2.98 -0.35
C LEU A 8 1.10 -4.38 0.22
N ARG A 9 2.08 -4.91 0.98
CA ARG A 9 1.94 -6.17 1.70
C ARG A 9 0.78 -6.13 2.70
N ALA A 10 0.68 -5.07 3.50
CA ALA A 10 -0.40 -4.93 4.48
C ALA A 10 -1.78 -4.87 3.81
N CYS A 11 -1.92 -4.19 2.66
CA CYS A 11 -3.17 -4.18 1.89
C CYS A 11 -3.56 -5.60 1.44
N ARG A 12 -2.59 -6.36 0.90
CA ARG A 12 -2.82 -7.75 0.48
C ARG A 12 -3.25 -8.64 1.66
N GLU A 13 -2.49 -8.61 2.75
CA GLU A 13 -2.73 -9.45 3.92
C GLU A 13 -4.07 -9.13 4.61
N ARG A 14 -4.46 -7.84 4.68
CA ARG A 14 -5.79 -7.44 5.18
C ARG A 14 -6.94 -7.98 4.34
N LYS A 15 -6.73 -8.15 3.04
CA LYS A 15 -7.72 -8.75 2.15
C LYS A 15 -7.75 -10.29 2.25
N GLY A 16 -6.79 -10.89 2.96
CA GLY A 16 -6.68 -12.34 3.14
C GLY A 16 -6.07 -13.07 1.94
N LEU A 17 -5.43 -12.34 1.02
CA LEU A 17 -4.84 -12.91 -0.20
C LEU A 17 -3.41 -13.39 0.06
N THR A 18 -3.04 -14.52 -0.51
CA THR A 18 -1.65 -14.94 -0.71
C THR A 18 -0.99 -14.15 -1.85
N GLN A 19 0.34 -14.21 -1.96
CA GLN A 19 1.03 -13.57 -3.08
C GLN A 19 0.68 -14.21 -4.44
N GLU A 20 0.36 -15.51 -4.45
CA GLU A 20 -0.05 -16.23 -5.67
C GLU A 20 -1.44 -15.81 -6.13
N GLU A 21 -2.40 -15.72 -5.21
CA GLU A 21 -3.77 -15.27 -5.53
C GLU A 21 -3.79 -13.84 -6.07
N LEU A 22 -3.07 -12.92 -5.43
CA LEU A 22 -2.98 -11.55 -5.93
C LEU A 22 -2.28 -11.47 -7.30
N ALA A 23 -1.24 -12.27 -7.50
CA ALA A 23 -0.54 -12.33 -8.79
C ALA A 23 -1.48 -12.82 -9.91
N LEU A 24 -2.30 -13.82 -9.62
CA LEU A 24 -3.32 -14.34 -10.53
C LEU A 24 -4.36 -13.26 -10.88
N GLU A 25 -4.89 -12.55 -9.89
CA GLU A 25 -5.86 -11.46 -10.09
C GLU A 25 -5.27 -10.30 -10.91
N MET A 26 -4.00 -9.99 -10.70
CA MET A 26 -3.29 -8.92 -11.41
C MET A 26 -2.68 -9.36 -12.75
N ASN A 27 -2.76 -10.65 -13.10
CA ASN A 27 -2.11 -11.26 -14.25
C ASN A 27 -0.59 -10.96 -14.33
N VAL A 28 0.10 -11.16 -13.20
CA VAL A 28 1.57 -11.02 -13.07
C VAL A 28 2.17 -12.28 -12.45
N ASN A 29 3.49 -12.37 -12.38
CA ASN A 29 4.13 -13.48 -11.66
C ASN A 29 4.10 -13.23 -10.15
N GLN A 30 3.95 -14.29 -9.35
CA GLN A 30 4.09 -14.21 -7.90
C GLN A 30 5.45 -13.60 -7.47
N SER A 31 6.52 -13.89 -8.22
CA SER A 31 7.84 -13.32 -7.93
C SER A 31 7.87 -11.80 -8.09
N ASP A 32 7.02 -11.22 -8.93
CA ASP A 32 6.88 -9.77 -9.04
C ASP A 32 6.22 -9.20 -7.79
N ILE A 33 5.13 -9.81 -7.30
CA ILE A 33 4.48 -9.46 -6.03
C ILE A 33 5.51 -9.46 -4.88
N SER A 34 6.29 -10.55 -4.76
CA SER A 34 7.33 -10.63 -3.73
C SER A 34 8.37 -9.52 -3.84
N LYS A 35 8.83 -9.17 -5.06
CA LYS A 35 9.81 -8.11 -5.27
C LYS A 35 9.25 -6.71 -4.98
N TYR A 36 7.96 -6.49 -5.25
CA TYR A 36 7.29 -5.23 -4.90
C TYR A 36 7.15 -5.08 -3.38
N GLU A 37 6.76 -6.15 -2.68
CA GLU A 37 6.62 -6.13 -1.21
C GLU A 37 7.95 -5.99 -0.48
N SER A 38 9.02 -6.63 -0.99
CA SER A 38 10.37 -6.47 -0.43
C SER A 38 11.02 -5.11 -0.77
N GLY A 39 10.45 -4.38 -1.74
CA GLY A 39 11.03 -3.18 -2.31
C GLY A 39 12.24 -3.42 -3.21
N SER A 40 12.49 -4.68 -3.60
CA SER A 40 13.53 -5.05 -4.58
C SER A 40 13.19 -4.62 -6.01
N LYS A 41 11.90 -4.40 -6.30
CA LYS A 41 11.41 -3.83 -7.56
C LYS A 41 10.46 -2.68 -7.25
N GLU A 42 10.59 -1.58 -7.99
CA GLU A 42 9.70 -0.43 -7.87
C GLU A 42 8.45 -0.67 -8.74
N PRO A 43 7.23 -0.60 -8.16
CA PRO A 43 6.00 -0.71 -8.94
C PRO A 43 5.75 0.56 -9.75
N THR A 44 5.26 0.40 -10.97
CA THR A 44 4.71 1.52 -11.75
C THR A 44 3.39 1.98 -11.15
N LEU A 45 2.94 3.19 -11.51
CA LEU A 45 1.63 3.68 -11.06
C LEU A 45 0.49 2.72 -11.43
N SER A 46 0.54 2.11 -12.62
CA SER A 46 -0.43 1.12 -13.06
C SER A 46 -0.47 -0.12 -12.17
N ILE A 47 0.70 -0.62 -11.73
CA ILE A 47 0.78 -1.74 -10.78
C ILE A 47 0.16 -1.33 -9.44
N VAL A 48 0.46 -0.13 -8.94
CA VAL A 48 -0.12 0.36 -7.69
C VAL A 48 -1.65 0.48 -7.80
N GLN A 49 -2.18 1.04 -8.89
CA GLN A 49 -3.62 1.14 -9.11
C GLN A 49 -4.30 -0.23 -9.16
N ALA A 50 -3.75 -1.17 -9.92
CA ALA A 50 -4.26 -2.54 -9.99
C ALA A 50 -4.23 -3.22 -8.61
N TRP A 51 -3.14 -3.04 -7.84
CA TRP A 51 -3.00 -3.60 -6.51
C TRP A 51 -4.09 -3.09 -5.56
N LEU A 52 -4.29 -1.77 -5.50
CA LEU A 52 -5.25 -1.16 -4.59
C LEU A 52 -6.70 -1.45 -4.97
N SER A 53 -6.97 -1.66 -6.26
CA SER A 53 -8.27 -2.14 -6.75
C SER A 53 -8.57 -3.56 -6.25
N ASN A 54 -7.64 -4.50 -6.43
CA ASN A 54 -7.83 -5.91 -6.03
C ASN A 54 -7.84 -6.08 -4.49
N THR A 55 -7.06 -5.26 -3.78
CA THR A 55 -7.02 -5.30 -2.30
C THR A 55 -8.10 -4.47 -1.61
N GLN A 56 -8.97 -3.79 -2.37
CA GLN A 56 -10.01 -2.89 -1.84
C GLN A 56 -9.45 -1.84 -0.88
N ALA A 57 -8.29 -1.28 -1.22
CA ALA A 57 -7.54 -0.34 -0.39
C ALA A 57 -7.31 1.00 -1.11
N THR A 58 -8.26 1.44 -1.93
CA THR A 58 -8.10 2.62 -2.80
C THR A 58 -7.98 3.92 -1.99
N GLU A 59 -8.55 3.97 -0.78
CA GLU A 59 -8.37 5.07 0.17
C GLU A 59 -6.90 5.23 0.62
N VAL A 60 -6.12 4.14 0.60
CA VAL A 60 -4.69 4.18 0.93
C VAL A 60 -3.89 4.90 -0.15
N LEU A 61 -4.38 4.93 -1.40
CA LEU A 61 -3.76 5.72 -2.48
C LEU A 61 -3.77 7.21 -2.15
N VAL A 62 -4.90 7.70 -1.64
CA VAL A 62 -5.06 9.09 -1.21
C VAL A 62 -4.16 9.38 -0.03
N ALA A 63 -4.07 8.48 0.96
CA ALA A 63 -3.11 8.62 2.06
C ALA A 63 -1.64 8.59 1.58
N PHE A 64 -1.33 7.90 0.49
CA PHE A 64 0.00 7.88 -0.12
C PHE A 64 0.31 9.18 -0.88
N MET A 65 -0.66 9.70 -1.63
CA MET A 65 -0.55 10.94 -2.41
C MET A 65 -0.60 12.20 -1.53
N CYS A 66 -1.50 12.21 -0.55
CA CYS A 66 -1.69 13.26 0.46
C CYS A 66 -0.82 13.05 1.69
N GLY A 67 0.01 12.00 1.73
CA GLY A 67 0.86 11.59 2.87
C GLY A 67 1.90 12.61 3.32
N VAL A 68 1.87 13.82 2.76
CA VAL A 68 2.51 15.01 3.31
C VAL A 68 1.79 15.48 4.60
N ASP A 69 0.51 15.17 4.80
CA ASP A 69 -0.32 15.79 5.85
C ASP A 69 -0.73 14.88 7.02
N GLY A 70 -0.49 13.56 6.97
CA GLY A 70 -0.92 12.64 8.04
C GLY A 70 -0.26 12.88 9.40
N LEU A 71 1.02 13.28 9.39
CA LEU A 71 1.74 13.69 10.61
C LEU A 71 1.21 15.02 11.14
N ASN A 72 0.90 15.97 10.26
CA ASN A 72 0.33 17.27 10.63
C ASN A 72 -1.06 17.10 11.25
N ILE A 73 -1.89 16.19 10.72
CA ILE A 73 -3.20 15.87 11.28
C ILE A 73 -3.05 15.24 12.67
N MET A 74 -2.15 14.27 12.84
CA MET A 74 -1.91 13.63 14.14
C MET A 74 -1.40 14.64 15.18
N GLN A 75 -0.51 15.55 14.77
CA GLN A 75 0.00 16.61 15.63
C GLN A 75 -1.10 17.63 15.99
N SER A 76 -1.99 17.96 15.05
CA SER A 76 -3.14 18.82 15.29
C SER A 76 -4.13 18.19 16.28
N ILE A 77 -4.41 16.89 16.14
CA ILE A 77 -5.26 16.15 17.08
C ILE A 77 -4.63 16.07 18.46
N MET A 78 -3.30 15.84 18.57
CA MET A 78 -2.59 15.85 19.85
C MET A 78 -2.65 17.22 20.53
N GLN A 79 -2.52 18.31 19.78
CA GLN A 79 -2.63 19.67 20.31
C GLN A 79 -4.06 19.99 20.77
N LEU A 80 -5.08 19.45 20.10
CA LEU A 80 -6.47 19.65 20.47
C LEU A 80 -6.89 18.88 21.72
N LEU A 81 -6.31 17.71 21.97
CA LEU A 81 -6.59 16.86 23.14
C LEU A 81 -5.70 17.18 24.34
N GLY A 82 -4.57 17.86 24.13
CA GLY A 82 -3.62 18.25 25.16
C GLY A 82 -3.79 19.66 25.72
N GLY A 83 -4.88 20.36 25.35
CA GLY A 83 -5.25 21.70 25.82
C GLY A 83 -6.45 21.68 26.75
#